data_AF-A0A165RUW5-F1
#
_entry.id   AF-A0A165RUW5-F1
#
_cell.length_a   1.000
_cell.length_b   1.000
_cell.length_c   1.000
_cell.angle_alpha   90.00
_cell.angle_beta   90.00
_cell.angle_gamma   90.00
#
_symmetry.space_group_name_H-M   'P 1'
#
loop_
_entity.id
_entity.type
_entity.pdbx_description
1 polymer ?
#
loop_
_entity_poly.entity_id
_entity_poly.type
_entity_poly.pdbx_seq_one_letter_code
_entity_poly.pdbx_strand_id
1 'polypeptide(L)'
;MSGATLLGLRTFPRIAQALLHSTRSNITSMRMGRYMPPSRHTEYVQKRTVASEAEVSARKTGAKKRKRPPSLLLRTLDSQELSSEDFVVLSGRASVTLKPRSQLLYSSAHYFPDDTQGFFYWHTEPGAPALAGQVRFRVTNSKDPASFQGGQDLRLLGGDPWRVSLFSVASCTRYKVLRSVLLSDGLVTSDLLDSALRVISSATHGSRHPVSESNTIWRFGQAIRVSLEPTCFSFWVVDDSGGALVRLRYLFRPNHSKTPSYKGTALVQFERSTLEGHSNTRTVLLRIVKILEITKLDVDSSAPEPKEGGLVMMRRRGVCGGYWFPWSMNIDRWRETDKTRAFKMLFGRETLEVSSNTDV
;
A
#
# COMPACT_ATOMS: atom_id res chain seq x y z
N MET A 1 -81.13 0.47 -3.47
CA MET A 1 -81.90 1.08 -4.57
C MET A 1 -80.99 2.18 -5.13
N SER A 2 -80.38 2.01 -6.31
CA SER A 2 -80.94 2.18 -7.68
C SER A 2 -81.11 3.68 -8.04
N GLY A 3 -80.59 4.25 -9.13
CA GLY A 3 -79.74 3.77 -10.26
C GLY A 3 -78.69 4.85 -10.66
N ALA A 4 -77.66 4.62 -11.48
CA ALA A 4 -77.63 4.25 -12.91
C ALA A 4 -78.37 5.29 -13.80
N THR A 5 -77.75 6.00 -14.75
CA THR A 5 -77.34 5.56 -16.12
C THR A 5 -76.85 6.79 -16.93
N LEU A 6 -76.12 6.79 -18.06
CA LEU A 6 -74.97 6.04 -18.65
C LEU A 6 -74.72 6.63 -20.10
N LEU A 7 -73.61 6.28 -20.79
CA LEU A 7 -73.29 6.46 -22.24
C LEU A 7 -72.78 7.84 -22.72
N GLY A 8 -71.92 7.94 -23.74
CA GLY A 8 -71.22 6.93 -24.57
C GLY A 8 -69.85 7.45 -25.07
N LEU A 9 -68.82 6.67 -25.42
CA LEU A 9 -68.63 5.47 -26.28
C LEU A 9 -68.45 5.74 -27.79
N ARG A 10 -67.53 4.95 -28.39
CA ARG A 10 -67.17 4.74 -29.83
C ARG A 10 -66.03 5.62 -30.38
N THR A 11 -65.05 5.11 -31.18
CA THR A 11 -64.79 3.74 -31.68
C THR A 11 -63.33 3.54 -32.11
N PHE A 12 -62.85 2.28 -32.07
CA PHE A 12 -61.63 1.82 -32.77
C PHE A 12 -61.84 1.64 -34.29
N PRO A 13 -60.77 1.47 -35.08
CA PRO A 13 -60.62 0.19 -35.77
C PRO A 13 -59.26 -0.51 -35.55
N ARG A 14 -59.06 -1.63 -36.27
CA ARG A 14 -58.26 -2.81 -35.88
C ARG A 14 -57.05 -3.09 -36.79
N ILE A 15 -56.03 -3.70 -36.17
CA ILE A 15 -55.18 -4.82 -36.65
C ILE A 15 -54.44 -4.66 -37.99
N ALA A 16 -53.11 -4.77 -37.92
CA ALA A 16 -52.32 -5.61 -38.82
C ALA A 16 -51.17 -6.26 -38.03
N GLN A 17 -51.05 -7.59 -38.09
CA GLN A 17 -49.88 -8.31 -37.60
C GLN A 17 -48.80 -8.32 -38.69
N ALA A 18 -47.54 -8.16 -38.32
CA ALA A 18 -46.40 -8.53 -39.16
C ALA A 18 -45.30 -9.16 -38.29
N LEU A 19 -45.12 -10.47 -38.46
CA LEU A 19 -43.88 -11.15 -38.10
C LEU A 19 -42.74 -10.58 -38.96
N LEU A 20 -41.57 -10.36 -38.38
CA LEU A 20 -40.33 -10.40 -39.16
C LEU A 20 -39.18 -10.93 -38.31
N HIS A 21 -38.41 -11.83 -38.93
CA HIS A 21 -37.41 -12.65 -38.29
C HIS A 21 -36.14 -11.88 -37.93
N SER A 22 -35.46 -12.41 -36.91
CA SER A 22 -34.00 -12.57 -36.84
C SER A 22 -33.22 -12.02 -38.05
N THR A 23 -32.53 -10.90 -37.85
CA THR A 23 -31.30 -10.57 -38.59
C THR A 23 -30.12 -10.52 -37.62
N ARG A 24 -29.19 -11.48 -37.78
CA ARG A 24 -27.85 -11.39 -37.21
C ARG A 24 -27.12 -10.22 -37.87
N SER A 25 -26.94 -9.13 -37.14
CA SER A 25 -25.97 -8.11 -37.55
C SER A 25 -24.60 -8.45 -36.97
N ASN A 26 -23.76 -9.08 -37.79
CA ASN A 26 -22.35 -9.30 -37.48
C ASN A 26 -21.67 -7.94 -37.28
N ILE A 27 -21.22 -7.64 -36.05
CA ILE A 27 -20.36 -6.48 -35.81
C ILE A 27 -18.95 -6.86 -36.27
N THR A 28 -18.63 -6.47 -37.50
CA THR A 28 -17.30 -6.58 -38.08
C THR A 28 -16.27 -5.87 -37.21
N SER A 29 -15.16 -6.56 -36.93
CA SER A 29 -14.00 -6.01 -36.21
C SER A 29 -13.44 -4.74 -36.89
N MET A 30 -13.84 -3.57 -36.42
CA MET A 30 -13.13 -2.32 -36.73
C MET A 30 -11.98 -2.11 -35.73
N ARG A 31 -10.77 -2.32 -36.24
CA ARG A 31 -9.49 -2.19 -35.54
C ARG A 31 -9.19 -0.71 -35.27
N MET A 32 -9.76 -0.13 -34.21
CA MET A 32 -9.50 1.25 -33.80
C MET A 32 -7.99 1.46 -33.55
N GLY A 33 -7.35 2.16 -34.48
CA GLY A 33 -5.96 2.60 -34.35
C GLY A 33 -5.81 3.55 -33.17
N ARG A 34 -4.72 3.43 -32.42
CA ARG A 34 -4.43 4.30 -31.28
C ARG A 34 -4.09 5.71 -31.78
N TYR A 35 -5.04 6.64 -31.69
CA TYR A 35 -4.72 8.05 -31.78
C TYR A 35 -3.91 8.47 -30.54
N MET A 36 -2.61 8.70 -30.73
CA MET A 36 -1.72 9.29 -29.74
C MET A 36 -1.66 10.81 -29.98
N PRO A 37 -1.75 11.67 -28.94
CA PRO A 37 -1.50 13.09 -29.09
C PRO A 37 -0.01 13.35 -29.44
N PRO A 38 0.31 14.43 -30.16
CA PRO A 38 1.65 14.66 -30.70
C PRO A 38 2.71 14.81 -29.61
N SER A 39 3.82 14.11 -29.81
CA SER A 39 4.94 14.01 -28.88
C SER A 39 5.81 15.27 -28.86
N ARG A 40 6.24 15.71 -27.66
CA ARG A 40 7.22 16.80 -27.43
C ARG A 40 8.65 16.39 -27.81
N HIS A 41 8.85 15.85 -29.01
CA HIS A 41 10.13 15.25 -29.44
C HIS A 41 10.90 16.08 -30.47
N THR A 42 10.29 17.06 -31.12
CA THR A 42 10.94 17.88 -32.16
C THR A 42 11.84 18.97 -31.58
N GLU A 43 11.43 19.66 -30.50
CA GLU A 43 12.27 20.69 -29.84
C GLU A 43 13.54 20.11 -29.16
N TYR A 44 13.55 18.82 -28.83
CA TYR A 44 14.68 18.16 -28.16
C TYR A 44 15.83 17.77 -29.10
N VAL A 45 15.58 17.72 -30.42
CA VAL A 45 16.59 17.34 -31.42
C VAL A 45 17.46 18.55 -31.80
N GLN A 46 16.84 19.73 -31.98
CA GLN A 46 17.55 20.92 -32.46
C GLN A 46 18.53 21.52 -31.44
N LYS A 47 18.26 21.39 -30.13
CA LYS A 47 19.20 21.81 -29.06
C LYS A 47 20.44 20.92 -28.91
N ARG A 48 20.49 19.74 -29.55
CA ARG A 48 21.67 18.86 -29.49
C ARG A 48 22.75 19.20 -30.52
N THR A 49 22.38 19.76 -31.67
CA THR A 49 23.32 20.04 -32.77
C THR A 49 24.23 21.25 -32.50
N VAL A 50 23.73 22.26 -31.75
CA VAL A 50 24.51 23.48 -31.44
C VAL A 50 25.44 23.26 -30.23
N ALA A 51 25.11 22.34 -29.33
CA ALA A 51 25.95 22.01 -28.17
C ALA A 51 27.14 21.09 -28.54
N SER A 52 27.04 20.31 -29.61
CA SER A 52 28.09 19.34 -30.00
C SER A 52 29.39 19.97 -30.50
N GLU A 53 29.36 21.17 -31.06
CA GLU A 53 30.58 21.82 -31.55
C GLU A 53 31.40 22.49 -30.43
N ALA A 54 30.75 22.94 -29.35
CA ALA A 54 31.43 23.48 -28.18
C ALA A 54 32.09 22.40 -27.29
N GLU A 55 31.49 21.22 -27.16
CA GLU A 55 32.03 20.13 -26.30
C GLU A 55 33.26 19.41 -26.90
N VAL A 56 33.48 19.46 -28.23
CA VAL A 56 34.61 18.76 -28.87
C VAL A 56 35.96 19.40 -28.51
N SER A 57 36.00 20.70 -28.24
CA SER A 57 37.24 21.41 -27.85
C SER A 57 37.69 21.10 -26.40
N ALA A 58 36.74 20.84 -25.49
CA ALA A 58 37.02 20.73 -24.05
C ALA A 58 37.52 19.34 -23.58
N ARG A 59 37.54 18.32 -24.44
CA ARG A 59 37.77 16.91 -24.04
C ARG A 59 39.23 16.48 -23.79
N LYS A 60 40.20 17.40 -23.74
CA LYS A 60 41.63 17.09 -23.59
C LYS A 60 42.20 17.13 -22.17
N THR A 61 41.38 17.25 -21.12
CA THR A 61 41.85 17.25 -19.72
C THR A 61 41.22 16.15 -18.84
N GLY A 62 41.97 15.05 -18.66
CA GLY A 62 41.98 14.30 -17.40
C GLY A 62 40.68 13.62 -16.93
N ALA A 63 40.05 12.78 -17.74
CA ALA A 63 38.93 11.94 -17.29
C ALA A 63 39.37 10.87 -16.24
N LYS A 64 39.38 11.25 -14.95
CA LYS A 64 39.58 10.31 -13.83
C LYS A 64 38.53 9.19 -13.92
N LYS A 65 38.97 7.94 -14.12
CA LYS A 65 38.10 6.74 -14.09
C LYS A 65 37.26 6.78 -12.80
N ARG A 66 35.92 6.93 -12.93
CA ARG A 66 34.98 6.80 -11.82
C ARG A 66 35.16 5.41 -11.20
N LYS A 67 35.80 5.34 -10.02
CA LYS A 67 35.97 4.09 -9.27
C LYS A 67 34.58 3.50 -9.02
N ARG A 68 34.37 2.23 -9.37
CA ARG A 68 33.13 1.53 -9.02
C ARG A 68 33.02 1.51 -7.48
N PRO A 69 31.84 1.79 -6.91
CA PRO A 69 31.67 1.75 -5.45
C PRO A 69 32.00 0.34 -4.93
N PRO A 70 32.68 0.22 -3.77
CA PRO A 70 32.98 -1.08 -3.18
C PRO A 70 31.68 -1.82 -2.87
N SER A 71 31.64 -3.10 -3.23
CA SER A 71 30.52 -3.99 -2.92
C SER A 71 30.65 -4.55 -1.51
N LEU A 72 29.62 -4.33 -0.69
CA LEU A 72 29.55 -4.79 0.69
C LEU A 72 29.43 -6.32 0.77
N LEU A 73 30.11 -6.94 1.72
CA LEU A 73 29.77 -8.28 2.21
C LEU A 73 28.89 -8.05 3.44
N LEU A 74 27.65 -8.53 3.41
CA LEU A 74 26.76 -8.54 4.57
C LEU A 74 27.01 -9.86 5.31
N ARG A 75 27.38 -9.81 6.60
CA ARG A 75 27.69 -11.03 7.36
C ARG A 75 26.50 -11.53 8.15
N THR A 76 25.93 -10.66 8.96
CA THR A 76 24.77 -10.92 9.82
C THR A 76 23.72 -9.81 9.65
N LEU A 77 22.49 -10.12 10.01
CA LEU A 77 21.39 -9.19 10.22
C LEU A 77 20.88 -9.24 11.68
N ASP A 78 21.48 -10.03 12.57
CA ASP A 78 21.17 -9.94 13.99
C ASP A 78 21.82 -8.70 14.61
N SER A 79 21.00 -7.87 15.23
CA SER A 79 21.43 -6.71 16.04
C SER A 79 22.40 -7.06 17.17
N GLN A 80 22.37 -8.30 17.69
CA GLN A 80 23.20 -8.74 18.82
C GLN A 80 24.58 -9.27 18.38
N GLU A 81 24.73 -9.64 17.10
CA GLU A 81 25.98 -10.20 16.55
C GLU A 81 26.74 -9.21 15.65
N LEU A 82 26.29 -7.95 15.58
CA LEU A 82 26.90 -6.91 14.77
C LEU A 82 28.39 -6.72 15.09
N SER A 83 29.22 -6.64 14.05
CA SER A 83 30.65 -6.32 14.16
C SER A 83 30.98 -4.97 13.51
N SER A 84 32.14 -4.39 13.82
CA SER A 84 32.58 -3.15 13.17
C SER A 84 32.85 -3.28 11.65
N GLU A 85 32.87 -4.51 11.12
CA GLU A 85 32.97 -4.78 9.68
C GLU A 85 31.61 -4.74 8.96
N ASP A 86 30.49 -4.82 9.69
CA ASP A 86 29.13 -4.70 9.16
C ASP A 86 28.67 -3.24 9.01
N PHE A 87 29.49 -2.29 9.47
CA PHE A 87 29.23 -0.85 9.37
C PHE A 87 29.34 -0.36 7.92
N VAL A 88 28.33 0.38 7.47
CA VAL A 88 28.21 0.86 6.08
C VAL A 88 27.95 2.36 6.04
N VAL A 89 28.74 3.09 5.25
CA VAL A 89 28.45 4.49 4.89
C VAL A 89 27.67 4.52 3.58
N LEU A 90 26.45 5.05 3.61
CA LEU A 90 25.50 5.10 2.50
C LEU A 90 25.26 6.51 1.93
N SER A 91 25.64 7.56 2.66
CA SER A 91 25.40 8.98 2.32
C SER A 91 25.66 9.30 0.85
N GLY A 92 24.70 10.00 0.21
CA GLY A 92 24.81 10.44 -1.17
C GLY A 92 24.83 9.32 -2.23
N ARG A 93 24.50 8.07 -1.88
CA ARG A 93 24.41 6.96 -2.84
C ARG A 93 22.97 6.72 -3.29
N ALA A 94 22.75 6.35 -4.55
CA ALA A 94 21.43 5.89 -5.01
C ALA A 94 21.17 4.42 -4.63
N SER A 95 22.23 3.63 -4.45
CA SER A 95 22.14 2.20 -4.17
C SER A 95 23.37 1.66 -3.43
N VAL A 96 23.16 0.55 -2.73
CA VAL A 96 24.20 -0.27 -2.09
C VAL A 96 24.30 -1.58 -2.87
N THR A 97 25.49 -1.98 -3.31
CA THR A 97 25.69 -3.30 -3.94
C THR A 97 26.19 -4.30 -2.91
N LEU A 98 25.40 -5.34 -2.62
CA LEU A 98 25.79 -6.46 -1.78
C LEU A 98 26.41 -7.59 -2.62
N LYS A 99 27.37 -8.33 -2.07
CA LYS A 99 27.92 -9.55 -2.66
C LYS A 99 27.06 -10.78 -2.32
N PRO A 100 26.83 -11.73 -3.27
CA PRO A 100 27.08 -11.65 -4.71
C PRO A 100 25.96 -10.96 -5.52
N ARG A 101 26.24 -9.76 -6.06
CA ARG A 101 25.42 -9.01 -7.03
C ARG A 101 23.94 -8.85 -6.64
N SER A 102 23.69 -8.33 -5.45
CA SER A 102 22.38 -7.81 -5.02
C SER A 102 22.44 -6.29 -4.87
N GLN A 103 21.30 -5.61 -4.94
CA GLN A 103 21.24 -4.15 -4.76
C GLN A 103 20.15 -3.74 -3.77
N LEU A 104 20.48 -2.86 -2.84
CA LEU A 104 19.52 -2.15 -1.99
C LEU A 104 19.39 -0.71 -2.49
N LEU A 105 18.17 -0.18 -2.49
CA LEU A 105 17.85 1.19 -2.88
C LEU A 105 17.26 1.92 -1.68
N TYR A 106 17.56 3.21 -1.53
CA TYR A 106 16.85 4.05 -0.56
C TYR A 106 15.39 4.23 -0.98
N SER A 107 15.19 4.71 -2.21
CA SER A 107 13.89 4.78 -2.88
C SER A 107 14.10 4.69 -4.40
N SER A 108 13.02 4.73 -5.18
CA SER A 108 13.09 4.69 -6.65
C SER A 108 13.68 5.93 -7.30
N ALA A 109 13.67 7.09 -6.62
CA ALA A 109 14.02 8.40 -7.19
C ALA A 109 15.01 9.23 -6.36
N HIS A 110 15.34 8.83 -5.12
CA HIS A 110 16.18 9.61 -4.22
C HIS A 110 17.41 8.84 -3.74
N TYR A 111 18.49 9.59 -3.53
CA TYR A 111 19.72 9.13 -2.89
C TYR A 111 19.49 8.97 -1.38
N PHE A 112 20.26 8.10 -0.73
CA PHE A 112 20.37 8.07 0.73
C PHE A 112 20.73 9.49 1.24
N PRO A 113 20.05 10.00 2.28
CA PRO A 113 20.36 11.29 2.89
C PRO A 113 21.84 11.41 3.30
N ASP A 114 22.29 12.65 3.49
CA ASP A 114 23.58 12.91 4.11
C ASP A 114 23.64 12.28 5.52
N ASP A 115 24.85 11.99 5.99
CA ASP A 115 25.13 11.29 7.26
C ASP A 115 24.45 9.92 7.46
N THR A 116 23.87 9.31 6.41
CA THR A 116 23.38 7.94 6.46
C THR A 116 24.55 6.94 6.56
N GLN A 117 24.90 6.55 7.78
CA GLN A 117 25.88 5.50 8.08
C GLN A 117 25.45 4.66 9.27
N GLY A 118 25.83 3.38 9.32
CA GLY A 118 25.38 2.45 10.36
C GLY A 118 25.18 1.02 9.84
N PHE A 119 24.16 0.33 10.33
CA PHE A 119 24.02 -1.13 10.23
C PHE A 119 22.68 -1.57 9.62
N PHE A 120 22.70 -2.60 8.77
CA PHE A 120 21.48 -3.34 8.42
C PHE A 120 21.14 -4.32 9.54
N TYR A 121 19.86 -4.50 9.84
CA TYR A 121 19.41 -5.44 10.87
C TYR A 121 18.00 -5.97 10.57
N TRP A 122 17.68 -7.14 11.13
CA TRP A 122 16.34 -7.72 11.12
C TRP A 122 15.50 -7.16 12.26
N HIS A 123 14.22 -6.92 11.99
CA HIS A 123 13.29 -6.39 12.96
C HIS A 123 11.90 -7.02 12.80
N THR A 124 11.38 -7.54 13.90
CA THR A 124 9.96 -7.84 14.09
C THR A 124 9.50 -6.98 15.26
N GLU A 125 8.36 -6.31 15.12
CA GLU A 125 7.78 -5.50 16.21
C GLU A 125 7.32 -6.45 17.34
N PRO A 126 7.53 -6.12 18.63
CA PRO A 126 7.10 -6.99 19.73
C PRO A 126 5.60 -7.33 19.65
N GLY A 127 5.29 -8.62 19.75
CA GLY A 127 3.93 -9.16 19.58
C GLY A 127 3.45 -9.31 18.12
N ALA A 128 4.21 -8.83 17.13
CA ALA A 128 3.84 -8.96 15.73
C ALA A 128 4.04 -10.39 15.19
N PRO A 129 3.27 -10.82 14.19
CA PRO A 129 3.47 -12.10 13.53
C PRO A 129 4.84 -12.17 12.84
N ALA A 130 5.39 -13.37 12.70
CA ALA A 130 6.66 -13.56 11.99
C ALA A 130 6.61 -13.06 10.53
N LEU A 131 5.42 -13.12 9.90
CA LEU A 131 5.17 -12.57 8.55
C LEU A 131 5.25 -11.03 8.46
N ALA A 132 5.22 -10.31 9.58
CA ALA A 132 5.41 -8.87 9.64
C ALA A 132 6.89 -8.44 9.71
N GLY A 133 7.81 -9.39 9.78
CA GLY A 133 9.25 -9.17 9.83
C GLY A 133 9.83 -8.39 8.64
N GLN A 134 10.88 -7.62 8.90
CA GLN A 134 11.47 -6.68 7.95
C GLN A 134 12.96 -6.44 8.23
N VAL A 135 13.76 -6.32 7.18
CA VAL A 135 15.12 -5.75 7.28
C VAL A 135 14.99 -4.22 7.32
N ARG A 136 15.68 -3.56 8.25
CA ARG A 136 15.80 -2.10 8.36
C ARG A 136 17.26 -1.67 8.33
N PHE A 137 17.50 -0.37 8.37
CA PHE A 137 18.83 0.23 8.53
C PHE A 137 18.82 1.17 9.73
N ARG A 138 19.72 0.94 10.69
CA ARG A 138 19.96 1.76 11.88
C ARG A 138 21.09 2.74 11.54
N VAL A 139 20.79 4.04 11.57
CA VAL A 139 21.80 5.11 11.48
C VAL A 139 22.47 5.26 12.84
N THR A 140 23.81 5.25 12.86
CA THR A 140 24.64 5.37 14.07
C THR A 140 25.76 6.39 13.87
N ASN A 141 26.28 6.93 14.97
CA ASN A 141 27.36 7.92 14.94
C ASN A 141 28.76 7.29 14.83
N SER A 142 28.87 5.96 14.92
CA SER A 142 30.15 5.25 14.88
C SER A 142 30.01 3.82 14.33
N LYS A 143 31.17 3.22 13.99
CA LYS A 143 31.30 1.80 13.62
C LYS A 143 31.31 0.83 14.80
N ASP A 144 31.18 1.32 16.03
CA ASP A 144 31.07 0.46 17.22
C ASP A 144 29.63 -0.10 17.31
N PRO A 145 29.45 -1.43 17.34
CA PRO A 145 28.15 -2.06 17.58
C PRO A 145 27.41 -1.53 18.82
N ALA A 146 28.12 -1.13 19.88
CA ALA A 146 27.50 -0.53 21.07
C ALA A 146 26.70 0.75 20.76
N SER A 147 27.05 1.46 19.68
CA SER A 147 26.29 2.64 19.23
C SER A 147 24.93 2.33 18.59
N PHE A 148 24.62 1.05 18.32
CA PHE A 148 23.36 0.63 17.72
C PHE A 148 22.14 1.01 18.57
N GLN A 149 22.22 0.84 19.90
CA GLN A 149 21.11 1.12 20.82
C GLN A 149 20.72 2.62 20.85
N GLY A 150 21.70 3.52 20.70
CA GLY A 150 21.48 4.96 20.61
C GLY A 150 21.13 5.47 19.20
N GLY A 151 21.18 4.61 18.19
CA GLY A 151 20.92 4.98 16.80
C GLY A 151 19.44 5.06 16.44
N GLN A 152 19.12 5.67 15.30
CA GLN A 152 17.75 5.83 14.81
C GLN A 152 17.52 5.06 13.51
N ASP A 153 16.29 4.59 13.28
CA ASP A 153 15.93 3.98 11.99
C ASP A 153 16.09 5.03 10.89
N LEU A 154 16.76 4.68 9.79
CA LEU A 154 16.72 5.46 8.56
C LEU A 154 15.26 5.65 8.14
N ARG A 155 14.83 6.89 7.93
CA ARG A 155 13.47 7.21 7.51
C ARG A 155 13.43 7.52 6.02
N LEU A 156 12.33 7.13 5.37
CA LEU A 156 11.90 7.62 4.06
C LEU A 156 11.48 9.10 4.16
N LEU A 157 11.31 9.78 3.02
CA LEU A 157 10.87 11.18 2.99
C LEU A 157 9.50 11.44 3.67
N GLY A 158 8.63 10.42 3.75
CA GLY A 158 7.39 10.50 4.53
C GLY A 158 7.57 10.33 6.06
N GLY A 159 8.78 10.07 6.53
CA GLY A 159 9.08 9.80 7.94
C GLY A 159 8.82 8.36 8.42
N ASP A 160 8.32 7.46 7.56
CA ASP A 160 8.26 6.02 7.86
C ASP A 160 9.66 5.41 7.86
N PRO A 161 9.97 4.41 8.71
CA PRO A 161 11.22 3.66 8.62
C PRO A 161 11.41 3.03 7.23
N TRP A 162 12.61 3.19 6.68
CA TRP A 162 13.08 2.44 5.52
C TRP A 162 13.14 0.96 5.87
N ARG A 163 12.59 0.12 4.99
CA ARG A 163 12.41 -1.30 5.24
C ARG A 163 12.45 -2.14 3.97
N VAL A 164 12.87 -3.40 4.10
CA VAL A 164 12.63 -4.47 3.14
C VAL A 164 11.78 -5.54 3.82
N SER A 165 10.52 -5.70 3.39
CA SER A 165 9.61 -6.66 4.01
C SER A 165 10.01 -8.12 3.72
N LEU A 166 9.67 -9.05 4.62
CA LEU A 166 9.83 -10.49 4.39
C LEU A 166 9.27 -10.93 3.02
N PHE A 167 8.09 -10.45 2.64
CA PHE A 167 7.49 -10.73 1.34
C PHE A 167 8.38 -10.32 0.15
N SER A 168 9.07 -9.18 0.30
CA SER A 168 10.04 -8.71 -0.70
C SER A 168 11.28 -9.60 -0.73
N VAL A 169 11.80 -9.99 0.45
CA VAL A 169 12.93 -10.94 0.59
C VAL A 169 12.60 -12.30 -0.05
N ALA A 170 11.39 -12.82 0.18
CA ALA A 170 10.92 -14.12 -0.30
C ALA A 170 10.69 -14.15 -1.83
N SER A 171 10.12 -13.09 -2.41
CA SER A 171 9.78 -13.07 -3.85
C SER A 171 10.84 -12.45 -4.76
N CYS A 172 11.60 -11.46 -4.31
CA CYS A 172 12.45 -10.66 -5.21
C CYS A 172 13.88 -11.18 -5.27
N THR A 173 14.32 -11.59 -6.47
CA THR A 173 15.71 -12.05 -6.74
C THR A 173 16.77 -11.00 -6.38
N ARG A 174 16.42 -9.71 -6.39
CA ARG A 174 17.28 -8.60 -5.93
C ARG A 174 17.74 -8.79 -4.48
N TYR A 175 16.91 -9.38 -3.62
CA TYR A 175 17.14 -9.53 -2.18
C TYR A 175 17.64 -10.93 -1.78
N LYS A 176 18.12 -11.74 -2.75
CA LYS A 176 18.69 -13.07 -2.48
C LYS A 176 19.80 -13.08 -1.42
N VAL A 177 20.61 -12.01 -1.33
CA VAL A 177 21.65 -11.90 -0.30
C VAL A 177 21.04 -11.72 1.09
N LEU A 178 20.04 -10.84 1.24
CA LEU A 178 19.30 -10.70 2.50
C LEU A 178 18.67 -12.03 2.91
N ARG A 179 18.06 -12.75 1.96
CA ARG A 179 17.46 -14.07 2.20
C ARG A 179 18.49 -15.09 2.69
N SER A 180 19.67 -15.12 2.08
CA SER A 180 20.74 -16.05 2.44
C SER A 180 21.30 -15.77 3.84
N VAL A 181 21.45 -14.50 4.21
CA VAL A 181 21.93 -14.08 5.53
C VAL A 181 20.86 -14.39 6.59
N LEU A 182 19.61 -13.99 6.39
CA LEU A 182 18.50 -14.30 7.32
C LEU A 182 18.30 -15.81 7.59
N LEU A 183 18.59 -16.67 6.61
CA LEU A 183 18.58 -18.13 6.78
C LEU A 183 19.82 -18.64 7.53
N SER A 184 20.99 -18.03 7.29
CA SER A 184 22.25 -18.38 7.94
C SER A 184 22.26 -17.99 9.42
N ASP A 185 21.69 -16.83 9.74
CA ASP A 185 21.57 -16.29 11.10
C ASP A 185 20.44 -16.96 11.91
N GLY A 186 19.65 -17.86 11.30
CA GLY A 186 18.48 -18.48 11.93
C GLY A 186 17.28 -17.55 12.16
N LEU A 187 17.39 -16.27 11.79
CA LEU A 187 16.36 -15.22 11.99
C LEU A 187 15.06 -15.45 11.21
N VAL A 188 15.11 -16.26 10.14
CA VAL A 188 13.97 -16.65 9.30
C VAL A 188 14.15 -18.11 8.87
N THR A 189 13.07 -18.90 8.90
CA THR A 189 13.07 -20.28 8.40
C THR A 189 12.63 -20.37 6.94
N SER A 190 12.96 -21.48 6.26
CA SER A 190 12.45 -21.79 4.92
C SER A 190 10.91 -21.83 4.89
N ASP A 191 10.28 -22.45 5.89
CA ASP A 191 8.81 -22.54 6.00
C ASP A 191 8.14 -21.17 6.12
N LEU A 192 8.81 -20.20 6.76
CA LEU A 192 8.33 -18.82 6.87
C LEU A 192 8.45 -18.08 5.53
N LEU A 193 9.52 -18.31 4.76
CA LEU A 193 9.65 -17.79 3.39
C LEU A 193 8.61 -18.41 2.45
N ASP A 194 8.35 -19.72 2.55
CA ASP A 194 7.31 -20.40 1.76
C ASP A 194 5.91 -19.94 2.16
N SER A 195 5.67 -19.68 3.44
CA SER A 195 4.43 -19.04 3.92
C SER A 195 4.25 -17.64 3.32
N ALA A 196 5.31 -16.83 3.27
CA ALA A 196 5.27 -15.54 2.59
C ALA A 196 4.98 -15.67 1.08
N LEU A 197 5.57 -16.67 0.41
CA LEU A 197 5.28 -16.99 -1.00
C LEU A 197 3.83 -17.47 -1.22
N ARG A 198 3.25 -18.25 -0.30
CA ARG A 198 1.82 -18.63 -0.33
C ARG A 198 0.91 -17.41 -0.25
N VAL A 199 1.19 -16.45 0.65
CA VAL A 199 0.44 -15.19 0.74
C VAL A 199 0.54 -14.39 -0.56
N ILE A 200 1.75 -14.24 -1.10
CA ILE A 200 2.00 -13.55 -2.38
C ILE A 200 1.21 -14.18 -3.54
N SER A 201 1.13 -15.51 -3.57
CA SER A 201 0.48 -16.30 -4.62
C SER A 201 -1.05 -16.35 -4.49
N SER A 202 -1.59 -16.23 -3.27
CA SER A 202 -3.04 -16.14 -3.03
C SER A 202 -3.65 -14.80 -3.45
N ALA A 203 -2.83 -13.83 -3.84
CA ALA A 203 -3.29 -12.55 -4.37
C ALA A 203 -4.05 -12.74 -5.69
N THR A 204 -5.37 -12.52 -5.69
CA THR A 204 -6.24 -12.59 -6.87
C THR A 204 -5.64 -11.91 -8.11
N HIS A 205 -5.70 -12.55 -9.29
CA HIS A 205 -5.08 -12.07 -10.53
C HIS A 205 -5.29 -10.57 -10.78
N GLY A 206 -4.19 -9.85 -11.05
CA GLY A 206 -4.16 -8.39 -11.18
C GLY A 206 -3.99 -7.63 -9.86
N SER A 207 -3.86 -8.33 -8.72
CA SER A 207 -3.52 -7.72 -7.44
C SER A 207 -2.03 -7.44 -7.29
N ARG A 208 -1.70 -6.30 -6.65
CA ARG A 208 -0.32 -6.00 -6.24
C ARG A 208 0.03 -6.90 -5.05
N HIS A 209 1.10 -7.67 -5.19
CA HIS A 209 1.72 -8.42 -4.09
C HIS A 209 2.17 -7.47 -2.95
N PRO A 210 2.32 -7.97 -1.71
CA PRO A 210 2.88 -7.18 -0.62
C PRO A 210 4.35 -6.85 -0.91
N VAL A 211 4.62 -5.57 -1.15
CA VAL A 211 5.98 -5.00 -1.29
C VAL A 211 6.34 -4.19 -0.05
N SER A 212 7.62 -3.80 0.11
CA SER A 212 8.08 -3.03 1.28
C SER A 212 7.26 -1.77 1.60
N GLU A 213 6.80 -1.05 0.57
CA GLU A 213 5.97 0.16 0.68
C GLU A 213 4.48 -0.14 0.96
N SER A 214 4.08 -1.42 1.02
CA SER A 214 2.69 -1.78 1.35
C SER A 214 2.42 -1.47 2.82
N ASN A 215 1.19 -1.03 3.10
CA ASN A 215 0.65 -1.02 4.45
C ASN A 215 0.33 -2.46 4.85
N THR A 216 0.86 -2.89 6.01
CA THR A 216 0.63 -4.20 6.60
C THR A 216 0.11 -4.00 8.02
N ILE A 217 -0.95 -4.70 8.38
CA ILE A 217 -1.65 -4.63 9.66
C ILE A 217 -1.68 -6.02 10.28
N TRP A 218 -1.50 -6.09 11.59
CA TRP A 218 -1.55 -7.37 12.32
C TRP A 218 -2.32 -7.30 13.64
N ARG A 219 -2.67 -6.10 14.13
CA ARG A 219 -3.54 -5.87 15.29
C ARG A 219 -4.47 -4.67 15.11
N PHE A 220 -5.52 -4.59 15.93
CA PHE A 220 -6.27 -3.34 16.10
C PHE A 220 -5.43 -2.29 16.84
N GLY A 221 -5.80 -1.01 16.74
CA GLY A 221 -5.04 0.12 17.29
C GLY A 221 -3.73 0.44 16.55
N GLN A 222 -3.31 -0.38 15.59
CA GLN A 222 -2.12 -0.10 14.77
C GLN A 222 -2.37 1.10 13.85
N ALA A 223 -1.63 2.19 14.08
CA ALA A 223 -1.68 3.37 13.22
C ALA A 223 -1.01 3.09 11.85
N ILE A 224 -1.73 3.42 10.76
CA ILE A 224 -1.25 3.28 9.38
C ILE A 224 -1.45 4.58 8.62
N ARG A 225 -0.54 4.89 7.70
CA ARG A 225 -0.64 6.05 6.84
C ARG A 225 -1.61 5.82 5.69
N VAL A 226 -2.51 6.79 5.48
CA VAL A 226 -3.41 6.86 4.34
C VAL A 226 -3.32 8.23 3.67
N SER A 227 -3.41 8.27 2.34
CA SER A 227 -3.63 9.51 1.59
C SER A 227 -5.13 9.73 1.40
N LEU A 228 -5.56 10.98 1.49
CA LEU A 228 -6.97 11.38 1.37
C LEU A 228 -7.44 11.43 -0.11
N GLU A 229 -6.50 11.42 -1.06
CA GLU A 229 -6.78 11.58 -2.49
C GLU A 229 -7.25 10.30 -3.22
N PRO A 230 -6.64 9.11 -3.04
CA PRO A 230 -6.88 7.97 -3.93
C PRO A 230 -8.30 7.38 -3.85
N THR A 231 -8.79 6.86 -4.96
CA THR A 231 -10.09 6.14 -5.01
C THR A 231 -10.05 4.76 -4.35
N CYS A 232 -8.89 4.27 -3.92
CA CYS A 232 -8.71 2.95 -3.34
C CYS A 232 -7.56 2.92 -2.33
N PHE A 233 -7.89 2.73 -1.05
CA PHE A 233 -6.93 2.41 -0.01
C PHE A 233 -6.73 0.88 0.03
N SER A 234 -5.48 0.41 -0.06
CA SER A 234 -5.15 -1.01 -0.09
C SER A 234 -4.10 -1.32 0.98
N PHE A 235 -4.31 -2.39 1.73
CA PHE A 235 -3.41 -2.85 2.79
C PHE A 235 -3.53 -4.37 2.96
N TRP A 236 -2.48 -4.98 3.49
CA TRP A 236 -2.46 -6.38 3.86
C TRP A 236 -2.80 -6.52 5.34
N VAL A 237 -3.65 -7.49 5.68
CA VAL A 237 -3.68 -8.04 7.04
C VAL A 237 -2.84 -9.31 7.04
N VAL A 238 -2.01 -9.50 8.08
CA VAL A 238 -1.17 -10.69 8.27
C VAL A 238 -1.31 -11.19 9.70
N ASP A 239 -1.22 -12.50 9.86
CA ASP A 239 -1.05 -13.20 11.13
C ASP A 239 0.01 -14.30 10.95
N ASP A 240 0.15 -15.24 11.89
CA ASP A 240 1.13 -16.33 11.80
C ASP A 240 0.67 -17.46 10.86
N SER A 241 -0.61 -17.48 10.46
CA SER A 241 -1.18 -18.45 9.52
C SER A 241 -1.10 -18.00 8.05
N GLY A 242 -1.04 -16.68 7.80
CA GLY A 242 -0.94 -16.14 6.45
C GLY A 242 -1.29 -14.67 6.32
N GLY A 243 -1.98 -14.33 5.23
CA GLY A 243 -2.23 -12.95 4.83
C GLY A 243 -3.42 -12.77 3.89
N ALA A 244 -3.96 -11.56 3.87
CA ALA A 244 -5.13 -11.19 3.08
C ALA A 244 -5.05 -9.73 2.61
N LEU A 245 -5.33 -9.48 1.32
CA LEU A 245 -5.36 -8.12 0.76
C LEU A 245 -6.75 -7.48 0.95
N VAL A 246 -6.80 -6.40 1.71
CA VAL A 246 -7.99 -5.56 1.84
C VAL A 246 -7.92 -4.39 0.88
N ARG A 247 -9.06 -4.08 0.24
CA ARG A 247 -9.26 -2.87 -0.56
C ARG A 247 -10.50 -2.12 -0.11
N LEU A 248 -10.31 -0.89 0.38
CA LEU A 248 -11.38 0.04 0.69
C LEU A 248 -11.47 1.09 -0.42
N ARG A 249 -12.51 0.99 -1.24
CA ARG A 249 -12.76 1.92 -2.35
C ARG A 249 -13.53 3.15 -1.87
N TYR A 250 -13.19 4.30 -2.42
CA TYR A 250 -13.84 5.60 -2.17
C TYR A 250 -13.85 6.03 -0.70
N LEU A 251 -12.85 5.57 0.07
CA LEU A 251 -12.53 6.15 1.37
C LEU A 251 -12.29 7.66 1.17
N PHE A 252 -12.86 8.50 2.04
CA PHE A 252 -12.81 9.97 1.95
C PHE A 252 -13.44 10.62 0.69
N ARG A 253 -14.20 9.89 -0.16
CA ARG A 253 -14.82 10.45 -1.37
C ARG A 253 -16.35 10.40 -1.38
N PRO A 254 -17.06 11.52 -1.68
CA PRO A 254 -18.50 11.50 -1.91
C PRO A 254 -18.85 10.83 -3.25
N ASN A 255 -19.89 9.98 -3.26
CA ASN A 255 -20.64 9.56 -4.46
C ASN A 255 -19.86 8.98 -5.66
N HIS A 256 -18.65 8.45 -5.47
CA HIS A 256 -17.73 8.04 -6.55
C HIS A 256 -17.25 9.20 -7.44
N SER A 257 -17.18 10.42 -6.89
CA SER A 257 -16.67 11.61 -7.57
C SER A 257 -15.28 11.38 -8.17
N LYS A 258 -15.04 11.96 -9.36
CA LYS A 258 -13.73 11.91 -10.03
C LYS A 258 -12.69 12.76 -9.28
N THR A 259 -13.11 13.87 -8.69
CA THR A 259 -12.32 14.73 -7.79
C THR A 259 -12.42 14.25 -6.33
N PRO A 260 -11.31 14.20 -5.57
CA PRO A 260 -11.36 14.03 -4.12
C PRO A 260 -11.72 15.35 -3.43
N SER A 261 -12.46 15.28 -2.32
CA SER A 261 -12.83 16.47 -1.54
C SER A 261 -11.64 17.11 -0.82
N TYR A 262 -10.71 16.26 -0.39
CA TYR A 262 -9.53 16.63 0.39
C TYR A 262 -8.28 15.99 -0.21
N LYS A 263 -7.17 16.73 -0.16
CA LYS A 263 -5.81 16.27 -0.39
C LYS A 263 -5.06 16.20 0.93
N GLY A 264 -4.04 15.35 0.99
CA GLY A 264 -3.08 15.27 2.09
C GLY A 264 -2.95 13.84 2.61
N THR A 265 -2.44 13.72 3.82
CA THR A 265 -2.18 12.44 4.49
C THR A 265 -2.59 12.45 5.95
N ALA A 266 -3.04 11.29 6.43
CA ALA A 266 -3.44 11.07 7.81
C ALA A 266 -2.91 9.72 8.31
N LEU A 267 -2.79 9.59 9.63
CA LEU A 267 -2.70 8.32 10.32
C LEU A 267 -4.10 7.88 10.72
N VAL A 268 -4.48 6.67 10.33
CA VAL A 268 -5.74 6.02 10.73
C VAL A 268 -5.46 4.73 11.48
N GLN A 269 -6.40 4.24 12.28
CA GLN A 269 -6.34 2.94 12.93
C GLN A 269 -7.66 2.19 12.75
N PHE A 270 -7.59 0.87 12.58
CA PHE A 270 -8.76 0.02 12.74
C PHE A 270 -8.96 -0.30 14.22
N GLU A 271 -10.22 -0.36 14.65
CA GLU A 271 -10.59 -0.63 16.03
C GLU A 271 -11.89 -1.43 16.11
N ARG A 272 -12.11 -2.11 17.24
CA ARG A 272 -13.39 -2.74 17.56
C ARG A 272 -14.43 -1.66 17.80
N SER A 273 -15.65 -1.86 17.30
CA SER A 273 -16.75 -0.92 17.55
C SER A 273 -17.21 -0.95 19.00
N THR A 274 -17.20 0.21 19.65
CA THR A 274 -17.85 0.46 20.96
C THR A 274 -19.23 1.12 20.84
N LEU A 275 -19.71 1.41 19.63
CA LEU A 275 -21.03 2.00 19.39
C LEU A 275 -22.16 1.07 19.85
N GLU A 276 -23.16 1.58 20.56
CA GLU A 276 -24.26 0.82 21.18
C GLU A 276 -24.96 -0.14 20.21
N GLY A 277 -25.30 0.33 19.00
CA GLY A 277 -25.94 -0.46 17.94
C GLY A 277 -25.07 -1.55 17.32
N HIS A 278 -23.82 -1.72 17.77
CA HIS A 278 -22.91 -2.80 17.40
C HIS A 278 -22.55 -3.71 18.58
N SER A 279 -23.18 -3.55 19.75
CA SER A 279 -23.08 -4.48 20.88
C SER A 279 -23.30 -5.93 20.42
N ASN A 280 -22.50 -6.85 20.93
CA ASN A 280 -22.48 -8.28 20.56
C ASN A 280 -22.15 -8.58 19.08
N THR A 281 -21.55 -7.66 18.33
CA THR A 281 -21.10 -7.92 16.95
C THR A 281 -19.60 -7.71 16.77
N ARG A 282 -18.97 -8.50 15.89
CA ARG A 282 -17.60 -8.25 15.43
C ARG A 282 -17.60 -7.19 14.34
N THR A 283 -17.87 -5.94 14.75
CA THR A 283 -17.87 -4.77 13.87
C THR A 283 -16.58 -3.99 14.01
N VAL A 284 -15.90 -3.75 12.89
CA VAL A 284 -14.70 -2.92 12.80
C VAL A 284 -15.08 -1.49 12.45
N LEU A 285 -14.44 -0.51 13.09
CA LEU A 285 -14.45 0.90 12.72
C LEU A 285 -13.06 1.34 12.20
N LEU A 286 -13.01 2.51 11.59
CA LEU A 286 -11.76 3.15 11.15
C LEU A 286 -11.72 4.58 11.70
N ARG A 287 -10.77 4.86 12.58
CA ARG A 287 -10.58 6.16 13.24
C ARG A 287 -9.40 6.92 12.64
N ILE A 288 -9.51 8.24 12.55
CA ILE A 288 -8.43 9.15 12.22
C ILE A 288 -7.70 9.47 13.52
N VAL A 289 -6.45 9.00 13.63
CA VAL A 289 -5.61 9.21 14.82
C VAL A 289 -4.97 10.59 14.76
N LYS A 290 -4.40 10.95 13.60
CA LYS A 290 -3.69 12.21 13.39
C LYS A 290 -3.77 12.66 11.94
N ILE A 291 -3.90 13.95 11.69
CA ILE A 291 -3.79 14.56 10.37
C ILE A 291 -2.36 15.08 10.21
N LEU A 292 -1.69 14.69 9.13
CA LEU A 292 -0.30 15.09 8.85
C LEU A 292 -0.26 16.27 7.87
N GLU A 293 -1.17 16.24 6.89
CA GLU A 293 -1.39 17.29 5.90
C GLU A 293 -2.87 17.22 5.49
N ILE A 294 -3.55 18.36 5.37
CA ILE A 294 -4.88 18.43 4.77
C ILE A 294 -5.07 19.73 3.99
N THR A 295 -5.69 19.61 2.80
CA THR A 295 -6.10 20.73 1.95
C THR A 295 -7.46 20.41 1.35
N LYS A 296 -8.46 21.27 1.55
CA LYS A 296 -9.76 21.15 0.89
C LYS A 296 -9.61 21.50 -0.60
N LEU A 297 -9.97 20.58 -1.50
CA LEU A 297 -9.86 20.77 -2.95
C LEU A 297 -11.19 21.12 -3.61
N ASP A 298 -12.30 20.62 -3.07
CA ASP A 298 -13.65 20.81 -3.58
C ASP A 298 -14.42 21.67 -2.58
N VAL A 299 -14.61 22.96 -2.92
CA VAL A 299 -15.25 23.93 -2.02
C VAL A 299 -16.71 23.56 -1.77
N ASP A 300 -17.40 23.11 -2.82
CA ASP A 300 -18.82 22.73 -2.83
C ASP A 300 -19.06 21.30 -2.30
N SER A 301 -18.00 20.58 -1.94
CA SER A 301 -18.12 19.21 -1.42
C SER A 301 -18.93 19.19 -0.13
N SER A 302 -20.08 18.52 -0.18
CA SER A 302 -20.88 18.18 1.00
C SER A 302 -20.24 17.09 1.87
N ALA A 303 -18.92 16.87 1.76
CA ALA A 303 -18.20 15.87 2.53
C ALA A 303 -17.76 16.45 3.87
N PRO A 304 -18.00 15.76 5.00
CA PRO A 304 -17.54 16.23 6.29
C PRO A 304 -16.01 16.24 6.31
N GLU A 305 -15.47 17.28 6.94
CA GLU A 305 -14.03 17.42 7.09
C GLU A 305 -13.46 16.29 7.96
N PRO A 306 -12.37 15.62 7.53
CA PRO A 306 -11.60 14.71 8.37
C PRO A 306 -11.16 15.42 9.66
N LYS A 307 -11.37 14.79 10.83
CA LYS A 307 -10.99 15.35 12.14
C LYS A 307 -10.18 14.33 12.94
N GLU A 308 -9.16 14.80 13.64
CA GLU A 308 -8.41 13.98 14.60
C GLU A 308 -9.33 13.44 15.70
N GLY A 309 -9.09 12.20 16.12
CA GLY A 309 -9.99 11.45 17.00
C GLY A 309 -11.32 11.02 16.36
N GLY A 310 -11.70 11.58 15.21
CA GLY A 310 -12.97 11.28 14.52
C GLY A 310 -12.96 9.95 13.76
N LEU A 311 -14.15 9.38 13.53
CA LEU A 311 -14.30 8.23 12.65
C LEU A 311 -14.27 8.66 11.18
N VAL A 312 -13.71 7.81 10.30
CA VAL A 312 -13.75 8.02 8.86
C VAL A 312 -15.19 7.94 8.38
N MET A 313 -15.70 8.99 7.73
CA MET A 313 -17.09 9.03 7.27
C MET A 313 -17.24 8.53 5.83
N MET A 314 -18.32 7.79 5.56
CA MET A 314 -18.75 7.38 4.23
C MET A 314 -20.15 7.93 3.91
N ARG A 315 -20.42 8.17 2.62
CA ARG A 315 -21.76 8.56 2.14
C ARG A 315 -22.52 7.34 1.63
N ARG A 316 -23.69 7.07 2.19
CA ARG A 316 -24.63 6.08 1.65
C ARG A 316 -25.54 6.75 0.64
N ARG A 317 -25.69 6.19 -0.56
CA ARG A 317 -26.75 6.61 -1.48
C ARG A 317 -28.12 6.29 -0.87
N GLY A 318 -29.05 7.22 -0.99
CA GLY A 318 -30.43 7.12 -0.50
C GLY A 318 -31.33 8.07 -1.30
N VAL A 319 -32.64 7.91 -1.16
CA VAL A 319 -33.66 8.56 -2.02
C VAL A 319 -33.53 10.09 -2.02
N CYS A 320 -33.25 10.71 -0.85
CA CYS A 320 -33.11 12.15 -0.69
C CYS A 320 -31.63 12.59 -0.61
N GLY A 321 -30.83 12.30 -1.65
CA GLY A 321 -29.43 12.76 -1.75
C GLY A 321 -28.41 11.97 -0.91
N GLY A 322 -28.85 11.06 -0.04
CA GLY A 322 -27.99 10.21 0.79
C GLY A 322 -27.40 10.90 2.02
N TYR A 323 -26.92 10.12 2.98
CA TYR A 323 -26.42 10.59 4.27
C TYR A 323 -25.00 10.12 4.57
N TRP A 324 -24.32 10.83 5.47
CA TRP A 324 -23.02 10.44 5.99
C TRP A 324 -23.17 9.57 7.23
N PHE A 325 -22.34 8.54 7.32
CA PHE A 325 -22.28 7.62 8.47
C PHE A 325 -20.83 7.19 8.70
N PRO A 326 -20.44 6.82 9.93
CA PRO A 326 -19.11 6.28 10.19
C PRO A 326 -18.86 5.02 9.36
N TRP A 327 -17.65 4.88 8.82
CA TRP A 327 -17.19 3.66 8.20
C TRP A 327 -17.24 2.54 9.25
N SER A 328 -18.06 1.53 8.99
CA SER A 328 -18.17 0.34 9.82
C SER A 328 -18.28 -0.90 8.95
N MET A 329 -17.78 -2.03 9.47
CA MET A 329 -17.91 -3.33 8.84
C MET A 329 -18.13 -4.42 9.90
N ASN A 330 -19.37 -4.88 10.02
CA ASN A 330 -19.69 -6.15 10.67
C ASN A 330 -19.16 -7.29 9.78
N ILE A 331 -18.28 -8.13 10.32
CA ILE A 331 -17.60 -9.20 9.55
C ILE A 331 -18.44 -10.49 9.44
N ASP A 332 -19.48 -10.63 10.26
CA ASP A 332 -20.34 -11.82 10.37
C ASP A 332 -21.57 -11.74 9.45
N ARG A 333 -21.97 -10.53 9.05
CA ARG A 333 -23.19 -10.27 8.26
C ARG A 333 -23.09 -10.64 6.78
N TRP A 334 -21.90 -10.89 6.24
CA TRP A 334 -21.66 -11.02 4.80
C TRP A 334 -21.00 -12.34 4.44
N ARG A 335 -21.15 -12.76 3.17
CA ARG A 335 -20.41 -13.91 2.62
C ARG A 335 -18.90 -13.72 2.80
N GLU A 336 -18.18 -14.83 2.93
CA GLU A 336 -16.72 -14.86 3.01
C GLU A 336 -16.10 -14.14 1.80
N THR A 337 -15.24 -13.18 2.08
CA THR A 337 -14.43 -12.42 1.12
C THR A 337 -13.03 -12.23 1.72
N ASP A 338 -12.02 -11.89 0.91
CA ASP A 338 -10.70 -11.53 1.44
C ASP A 338 -10.76 -10.46 2.53
N LYS A 339 -11.72 -9.53 2.43
CA LYS A 339 -11.93 -8.48 3.42
C LYS A 339 -12.54 -8.98 4.73
N THR A 340 -13.53 -9.87 4.70
CA THR A 340 -14.06 -10.47 5.95
C THR A 340 -13.03 -11.39 6.58
N ARG A 341 -12.32 -12.20 5.77
CA ARG A 341 -11.22 -13.07 6.20
C ARG A 341 -10.12 -12.25 6.89
N ALA A 342 -9.64 -11.19 6.24
CA ALA A 342 -8.66 -10.27 6.80
C ALA A 342 -9.06 -9.73 8.18
N PHE A 343 -10.28 -9.20 8.32
CA PHE A 343 -10.71 -8.66 9.61
C PHE A 343 -10.96 -9.75 10.67
N LYS A 344 -11.40 -10.97 10.28
CA LYS A 344 -11.46 -12.12 11.19
C LYS A 344 -10.09 -12.46 11.79
N MET A 345 -9.00 -12.36 11.01
CA MET A 345 -7.63 -12.59 11.50
C MET A 345 -7.27 -11.64 12.66
N LEU A 346 -7.60 -10.35 12.55
CA LEU A 346 -7.35 -9.37 13.63
C LEU A 346 -8.11 -9.72 14.92
N PHE A 347 -9.39 -10.11 14.82
CA PHE A 347 -10.17 -10.55 15.98
C PHE A 347 -9.64 -11.86 16.59
N GLY A 348 -9.16 -12.79 15.76
CA GLY A 348 -8.59 -14.06 16.20
C GLY A 348 -7.28 -13.89 16.98
N ARG A 349 -6.44 -12.92 16.59
CA ARG A 349 -5.19 -12.62 17.32
C ARG A 349 -5.46 -12.10 18.73
N GLU A 350 -6.36 -11.13 18.88
CA GLU A 350 -6.72 -10.60 20.20
C GLU A 350 -7.24 -11.68 21.15
N THR A 351 -8.01 -12.67 20.67
CA THR A 351 -8.48 -13.77 21.52
C THR A 351 -7.34 -14.65 22.04
N LEU A 352 -6.26 -14.84 21.26
CA LEU A 352 -5.08 -15.57 21.71
C LEU A 352 -4.28 -14.77 22.74
N GLU A 353 -4.09 -13.46 22.50
CA GLU A 353 -3.39 -12.55 23.42
C GLU A 353 -4.13 -12.40 24.77
N VAL A 354 -5.46 -12.46 24.79
CA VAL A 354 -6.25 -12.47 26.04
C VAL A 354 -6.06 -13.79 26.78
N SER A 355 -6.18 -14.94 26.11
CA SER A 355 -6.00 -16.25 26.76
C SER A 355 -4.61 -16.44 27.34
N SER A 356 -3.56 -16.01 26.64
CA SER A 356 -2.18 -16.11 27.15
C SER A 356 -1.89 -15.25 28.39
N ASN A 357 -2.71 -14.23 28.65
CA ASN A 357 -2.58 -13.35 29.82
C ASN A 357 -3.43 -13.82 31.01
N THR A 358 -4.27 -14.84 30.85
CA THR A 358 -5.06 -15.44 31.95
C THR A 358 -4.45 -16.69 32.56
N ASP A 359 -3.36 -17.22 31.97
CA ASP A 359 -2.64 -18.43 32.42
C ASP A 359 -1.35 -18.10 33.22
N VAL A 360 -1.34 -16.97 33.96
CA VAL A 360 -0.21 -16.50 34.80
C VAL A 360 -0.63 -16.30 36.25
#